data_AF-R9LBZ9-F1
#
_entry.id   AF-R9LBZ9-F1
#
_cell.length_a   1.000
_cell.length_b   1.000
_cell.length_c   1.000
_cell.angle_alpha   90.00
_cell.angle_beta   90.00
_cell.angle_gamma   90.00
#
_symmetry.space_group_name_H-M   'P 1'
#
loop_
_entity.id
_entity.type
_entity.pdbx_description
1 polymer ?
#
loop_
_entity_poly.entity_id
_entity_poly.type
_entity_poly.pdbx_seq_one_letter_code
_entity_poly.pdbx_strand_id
1 'polypeptide(L)'
;MKAEKLYYTALIAYIWYEAPEEEQNFAMLIDLIDASEAREDDENFKNAVDLLFEELEEKDPNHFAVRQYKKYKLAAGKTAKSMLKTFANKYRTKTRKIKKKYFRDGRFTVIYKTKSGMKESVFYRGPFIRKDKPNVPQADILPAYKRYDRPNRIAAKLRSKTCELCGQYTNDVEIHQVKRLKSLSGEYEWEKVMLKNRRKTLAVCPACHREIHGKD
;
A
#
# COMPACT_ATOMS: atom_id res chain seq x y z
N MET A 1 10.71 10.19 -4.61
CA MET A 1 11.04 10.25 -6.04
C MET A 1 10.76 8.86 -6.65
N LYS A 2 10.08 8.77 -7.80
CA LYS A 2 9.79 7.47 -8.46
C LYS A 2 11.08 6.86 -9.04
N ALA A 3 11.21 5.53 -9.03
CA ALA A 3 12.41 4.82 -9.48
C ALA A 3 12.75 5.11 -10.96
N GLU A 4 11.74 5.19 -11.83
CA GLU A 4 11.88 5.55 -13.26
C GLU A 4 12.59 6.89 -13.45
N LYS A 5 12.23 7.92 -12.67
CA LYS A 5 12.87 9.24 -12.77
C LYS A 5 14.35 9.18 -12.43
N LEU A 6 14.73 8.41 -11.42
CA LEU A 6 16.14 8.23 -11.04
C LEU A 6 16.92 7.49 -12.14
N TYR A 7 16.27 6.52 -12.78
CA TYR A 7 16.87 5.74 -13.86
C TYR A 7 17.12 6.60 -15.11
N TYR A 8 16.11 7.29 -15.62
CA TYR A 8 16.29 8.20 -16.77
C TYR A 8 17.31 9.30 -16.47
N THR A 9 17.29 9.86 -15.26
CA THR A 9 18.28 10.89 -14.86
C THR A 9 19.70 10.33 -14.87
N ALA A 10 19.89 9.06 -14.47
CA ALA A 10 21.20 8.42 -14.50
C ALA A 10 21.68 8.17 -15.94
N LEU A 11 20.82 7.64 -16.81
CA LEU A 11 21.17 7.37 -18.21
C LEU A 11 21.47 8.64 -19.00
N ILE A 12 20.61 9.67 -18.87
CA ILE A 12 20.83 10.96 -19.54
C ILE A 12 22.13 11.60 -19.06
N ALA A 13 22.43 11.52 -17.75
CA ALA A 13 23.70 12.01 -17.24
C ALA A 13 24.90 11.20 -17.78
N TYR A 14 24.77 9.88 -17.89
CA TYR A 14 25.82 9.05 -18.49
C TYR A 14 26.10 9.49 -19.94
N ILE A 15 25.06 9.62 -20.76
CA ILE A 15 25.19 10.05 -22.15
C ILE A 15 25.83 11.45 -22.22
N TRP A 16 25.39 12.39 -21.38
CA TRP A 16 25.89 13.76 -21.42
C TRP A 16 27.36 13.89 -21.02
N TYR A 17 27.82 13.11 -20.03
CA TYR A 17 29.18 13.25 -19.49
C TYR A 17 30.19 12.30 -20.16
N GLU A 18 29.77 11.12 -20.60
CA GLU A 18 30.67 10.06 -21.09
C GLU A 18 30.53 9.75 -22.58
N ALA A 19 29.36 9.98 -23.19
CA ALA A 19 29.15 9.65 -24.60
C ALA A 19 29.68 10.78 -25.51
N PRO A 20 30.23 10.43 -26.69
CA PRO A 20 30.68 11.42 -27.66
C PRO A 20 29.51 12.26 -28.18
N GLU A 21 29.77 13.49 -28.63
CA GLU A 21 28.72 14.48 -28.95
C GLU A 21 27.70 13.96 -29.99
N GLU A 22 28.15 13.16 -30.95
CA GLU A 22 27.28 12.52 -31.95
C GLU A 22 26.25 11.54 -31.35
N GLU A 23 26.58 10.93 -30.21
CA GLU A 23 25.74 9.96 -29.50
C GLU A 23 24.89 10.61 -28.40
N GLN A 24 25.00 11.94 -28.19
CA GLN A 24 24.22 12.69 -27.18
C GLN A 24 22.78 12.96 -27.62
N ASN A 25 22.08 11.90 -27.98
CA ASN A 25 20.74 11.96 -28.55
C ASN A 25 19.80 10.92 -27.90
N PHE A 26 18.51 11.02 -28.22
CA PHE A 26 17.50 10.12 -27.66
C PHE A 26 17.60 8.69 -28.20
N ALA A 27 18.24 8.45 -29.34
CA ALA A 27 18.43 7.10 -29.86
C ALA A 27 19.34 6.30 -28.93
N MET A 28 20.48 6.89 -28.52
CA MET A 28 21.38 6.27 -27.55
C MET A 28 20.71 6.01 -26.19
N LEU A 29 19.82 6.90 -25.76
CA LEU A 29 19.02 6.68 -24.55
C LEU A 29 18.09 5.46 -24.69
N ILE A 30 17.45 5.29 -25.84
CA ILE A 30 16.58 4.14 -26.13
C ILE A 30 17.42 2.86 -26.17
N ASP A 31 18.57 2.88 -26.84
CA ASP A 31 19.47 1.72 -26.93
C ASP A 31 19.94 1.27 -25.54
N LEU A 32 20.28 2.21 -24.65
CA LEU A 32 20.61 1.89 -23.25
C LEU A 32 19.43 1.32 -22.46
N ILE A 33 18.19 1.78 -22.72
CA ILE A 33 17.00 1.23 -22.08
C ILE A 33 16.76 -0.20 -22.56
N ASP A 34 16.89 -0.46 -23.85
CA ASP A 34 16.70 -1.78 -24.45
C ASP A 34 17.79 -2.77 -24.00
N ALA A 35 19.03 -2.28 -23.83
CA ALA A 35 20.15 -3.04 -23.26
C ALA A 35 20.00 -3.30 -21.75
N SER A 36 19.05 -2.66 -21.07
CA SER A 36 18.79 -2.85 -19.65
C SER A 36 17.85 -4.02 -19.38
N GLU A 37 18.30 -5.21 -19.74
CA GLU A 37 17.59 -6.45 -19.41
C GLU A 37 17.58 -6.70 -17.90
N ALA A 38 16.44 -7.16 -17.37
CA ALA A 38 16.34 -7.65 -16.01
C ALA A 38 15.98 -9.13 -16.04
N ARG A 39 16.75 -9.96 -15.31
CA ARG A 39 16.42 -11.37 -15.09
C ARG A 39 15.96 -11.57 -13.65
N GLU A 40 14.76 -12.13 -13.47
CA GLU A 40 14.18 -12.34 -12.14
C GLU A 40 14.80 -13.54 -11.40
N ASP A 41 15.35 -14.50 -12.14
CA ASP A 41 15.80 -15.80 -11.62
C ASP A 41 17.27 -15.80 -11.15
N ASP A 42 18.05 -14.79 -11.53
CA ASP A 42 19.46 -14.66 -11.19
C ASP A 42 19.76 -13.29 -10.57
N GLU A 43 19.90 -13.27 -9.23
CA GLU A 43 20.18 -12.06 -8.46
C GLU A 43 21.57 -11.47 -8.74
N ASN A 44 22.49 -12.23 -9.38
CA ASN A 44 23.82 -11.80 -9.74
C ASN A 44 23.95 -11.41 -11.23
N PHE A 45 22.89 -11.53 -12.01
CA PHE A 45 22.91 -11.14 -13.41
C PHE A 45 23.13 -9.63 -13.53
N LYS A 46 24.13 -9.24 -14.31
CA LYS A 46 24.43 -7.86 -14.69
C LYS A 46 24.15 -7.70 -16.16
N ASN A 47 23.34 -6.71 -16.51
CA ASN A 47 23.12 -6.35 -17.91
C ASN A 47 24.23 -5.42 -18.42
N ALA A 48 24.20 -5.07 -19.71
CA ALA A 48 25.22 -4.21 -20.31
C ALA A 48 25.31 -2.84 -19.60
N VAL A 49 24.16 -2.27 -19.22
CA VAL A 49 24.10 -1.00 -18.48
C VAL A 49 24.73 -1.14 -17.09
N ASP A 50 24.52 -2.25 -16.39
CA ASP A 50 25.13 -2.51 -15.09
C ASP A 50 26.65 -2.52 -15.17
N LEU A 51 27.20 -3.17 -16.19
CA LEU A 51 28.64 -3.20 -16.43
C LEU A 51 29.19 -1.79 -16.75
N LEU A 52 28.49 -1.01 -17.58
CA LEU A 52 28.87 0.37 -17.89
C LEU A 52 28.93 1.26 -16.65
N PHE A 53 27.93 1.16 -15.77
CA PHE A 53 27.91 1.96 -14.54
C PHE A 53 28.91 1.48 -13.50
N GLU A 54 29.26 0.19 -13.47
CA GLU A 54 30.33 -0.34 -12.62
C GLU A 54 31.70 0.14 -13.08
N GLU A 55 31.98 0.11 -14.38
CA GLU A 55 33.23 0.63 -14.92
C GLU A 55 33.35 2.15 -14.66
N LEU A 56 32.26 2.89 -14.83
CA LEU A 56 32.23 4.32 -14.51
C LEU A 56 32.42 4.57 -13.01
N GLU A 57 31.88 3.71 -12.15
CA GLU A 57 32.07 3.78 -10.70
C GLU A 57 33.53 3.50 -10.30
N GLU A 58 34.21 2.58 -10.97
CA GLU A 58 35.63 2.30 -10.74
C GLU A 58 36.51 3.51 -11.10
N LYS A 59 36.16 4.24 -12.17
CA LYS A 59 36.87 5.45 -12.60
C LYS A 59 36.56 6.66 -11.71
N ASP A 60 35.27 6.94 -11.48
CA ASP A 60 34.82 8.03 -10.61
C ASP A 60 33.61 7.59 -9.74
N PRO A 61 33.86 7.18 -8.49
CA PRO A 61 32.80 6.78 -7.56
C PRO A 61 31.80 7.90 -7.22
N ASN A 62 32.19 9.16 -7.37
CA ASN A 62 31.37 10.33 -7.05
C ASN A 62 30.64 10.92 -8.26
N HIS A 63 30.79 10.32 -9.43
CA HIS A 63 30.14 10.76 -10.65
C HIS A 63 28.61 10.88 -10.47
N PHE A 64 28.01 11.93 -11.02
CA PHE A 64 26.59 12.20 -10.82
C PHE A 64 25.71 11.05 -11.32
N ALA A 65 26.03 10.49 -12.50
CA ALA A 65 25.30 9.37 -13.09
C ALA A 65 25.32 8.14 -12.17
N VAL A 66 26.50 7.77 -11.66
CA VAL A 66 26.70 6.64 -10.73
C VAL A 66 25.88 6.82 -9.45
N ARG A 67 25.90 8.02 -8.87
CA ARG A 67 25.13 8.32 -7.64
C ARG A 67 23.62 8.19 -7.85
N GLN A 68 23.09 8.58 -9.01
CA GLN A 68 21.67 8.39 -9.32
C GLN A 68 21.34 6.92 -9.60
N TYR A 69 22.22 6.21 -10.32
CA TYR A 69 22.05 4.80 -10.64
C TYR A 69 21.99 3.91 -9.40
N LYS A 70 22.88 4.13 -8.43
CA LYS A 70 22.86 3.44 -7.12
C LYS A 70 21.53 3.64 -6.38
N LYS A 71 21.02 4.88 -6.36
CA LYS A 71 19.72 5.19 -5.75
C LYS A 71 18.58 4.47 -6.46
N TYR A 72 18.63 4.38 -7.80
CA TYR A 72 17.69 3.60 -8.60
C TYR A 72 17.74 2.12 -8.24
N LYS A 73 18.91 1.47 -8.27
CA LYS A 73 19.05 0.03 -7.96
C LYS A 73 18.55 -0.31 -6.55
N LEU A 74 18.81 0.57 -5.57
CA LEU A 74 18.27 0.45 -4.21
C LEU A 74 16.74 0.56 -4.15
N ALA A 75 16.13 1.35 -5.05
CA ALA A 75 14.69 1.55 -5.13
C ALA A 75 13.97 0.43 -5.90
N ALA A 76 14.54 -0.04 -7.01
CA ALA A 76 13.96 -1.06 -7.89
C ALA A 76 13.75 -2.41 -7.19
N GLY A 77 14.69 -2.84 -6.34
CA GLY A 77 14.58 -4.11 -5.59
C GLY A 77 13.53 -4.14 -4.47
N LYS A 78 12.69 -3.11 -4.30
CA LYS A 78 11.79 -3.00 -3.14
C LYS A 78 10.46 -3.74 -3.28
N THR A 79 9.96 -4.05 -4.48
CA THR A 79 8.58 -4.57 -4.63
C THR A 79 8.43 -6.00 -4.08
N ALA A 80 9.22 -6.97 -4.56
CA ALA A 80 9.21 -8.34 -4.00
C ALA A 80 9.76 -8.40 -2.56
N LYS A 81 10.76 -7.57 -2.24
CA LYS A 81 11.39 -7.50 -0.91
C LYS A 81 10.43 -6.97 0.16
N SER A 82 9.54 -6.04 -0.17
CA SER A 82 8.55 -5.48 0.75
C SER A 82 7.51 -6.53 1.16
N MET A 83 7.02 -7.33 0.20
CA MET A 83 6.14 -8.47 0.46
C MET A 83 6.83 -9.48 1.39
N LEU A 84 8.04 -9.93 1.02
CA LEU A 84 8.78 -10.91 1.82
C LEU A 84 9.06 -10.42 3.26
N LYS A 85 9.36 -9.13 3.46
CA LYS A 85 9.50 -8.52 4.79
C LYS A 85 8.20 -8.52 5.59
N THR A 86 7.07 -8.26 4.94
CA THR A 86 5.75 -8.29 5.57
C THR A 86 5.41 -9.69 6.07
N PHE A 87 5.66 -10.72 5.26
CA PHE A 87 5.51 -12.11 5.66
C PHE A 87 6.49 -12.48 6.79
N ALA A 88 7.75 -12.08 6.69
CA ALA A 88 8.76 -12.34 7.72
C ALA A 88 8.30 -11.81 9.11
N ASN A 89 7.83 -10.57 9.16
CA ASN A 89 7.29 -9.97 10.38
C ASN A 89 6.02 -10.68 10.87
N LYS A 90 5.06 -10.95 9.98
CA LYS A 90 3.79 -11.62 10.32
C LYS A 90 4.01 -13.00 10.94
N TYR A 91 4.94 -13.77 10.39
CA TYR A 91 5.24 -15.12 10.87
C TYR A 91 6.37 -15.16 11.91
N ARG A 92 6.90 -14.01 12.36
CA ARG A 92 8.05 -13.91 13.28
C ARG A 92 9.24 -14.77 12.82
N THR A 93 9.57 -14.68 11.53
CA THR A 93 10.69 -15.42 10.92
C THR A 93 11.57 -14.50 10.09
N LYS A 94 12.72 -15.01 9.63
CA LYS A 94 13.62 -14.29 8.73
C LYS A 94 13.15 -14.39 7.28
N THR A 95 13.35 -13.34 6.49
CA THR A 95 13.01 -13.24 5.06
C THR A 95 13.51 -14.44 4.24
N ARG A 96 14.71 -14.95 4.54
CA ARG A 96 15.28 -16.16 3.91
C ARG A 96 14.41 -17.40 4.10
N LYS A 97 13.82 -17.58 5.29
CA LYS A 97 12.91 -18.72 5.57
C LYS A 97 11.61 -18.59 4.79
N ILE A 98 11.09 -17.37 4.63
CA ILE A 98 9.90 -17.10 3.82
C ILE A 98 10.18 -17.34 2.33
N LYS A 99 11.31 -16.85 1.80
CA LYS A 99 11.75 -17.10 0.41
C LYS A 99 11.85 -18.61 0.16
N LYS A 100 12.55 -19.37 1.01
CA LYS A 100 12.66 -20.83 0.89
C LYS A 100 11.32 -21.58 0.96
N LYS A 101 10.35 -21.04 1.72
CA LYS A 101 9.06 -21.70 1.94
C LYS A 101 8.08 -21.48 0.78
N TYR A 102 8.06 -20.27 0.23
CA TYR A 102 7.05 -19.85 -0.73
C TYR A 102 7.60 -19.67 -2.15
N PHE A 103 8.91 -19.49 -2.37
CA PHE A 103 9.45 -19.50 -3.73
C PHE A 103 9.74 -20.93 -4.18
N ARG A 104 9.19 -21.31 -5.34
CA ARG A 104 9.49 -22.54 -6.09
C ARG A 104 9.67 -22.17 -7.55
N ASP A 105 10.74 -22.64 -8.18
CA ASP A 105 11.06 -22.40 -9.59
C ASP A 105 11.00 -20.90 -9.96
N GLY A 106 11.66 -20.06 -9.17
CA GLY A 106 11.69 -18.59 -9.34
C GLY A 106 10.40 -17.86 -8.96
N ARG A 107 9.29 -18.57 -8.68
CA ARG A 107 7.96 -17.97 -8.50
C ARG A 107 7.42 -18.12 -7.09
N PHE A 108 6.70 -17.11 -6.60
CA PHE A 108 5.99 -17.20 -5.32
C PHE A 108 4.76 -18.10 -5.44
N THR A 109 4.78 -19.25 -4.78
CA THR A 109 3.80 -20.33 -4.85
C THR A 109 3.31 -20.71 -3.47
N VAL A 110 1.99 -20.74 -3.31
CA VAL A 110 1.29 -21.18 -2.08
C VAL A 110 0.55 -22.47 -2.38
N ILE A 111 0.85 -23.51 -1.59
CA ILE A 111 0.14 -24.78 -1.62
C ILE A 111 -0.99 -24.73 -0.60
N TYR A 112 -2.19 -25.12 -1.01
CA TYR A 112 -3.35 -25.15 -0.14
C TYR A 112 -4.16 -26.44 -0.37
N LYS A 113 -4.82 -26.92 0.70
CA LYS A 113 -5.68 -28.09 0.65
C LYS A 113 -7.05 -27.71 0.08
N THR A 114 -7.49 -28.42 -0.95
CA THR A 114 -8.87 -28.39 -1.45
C THR A 114 -9.57 -29.71 -1.17
N LYS A 115 -10.91 -29.74 -1.29
CA LYS A 115 -11.69 -30.97 -1.15
C LYS A 115 -11.24 -32.09 -2.12
N SER A 116 -10.66 -31.71 -3.25
CA SER A 116 -10.16 -32.60 -4.31
C SER A 116 -8.63 -32.84 -4.27
N GLY A 117 -7.95 -32.41 -3.20
CA GLY A 117 -6.50 -32.62 -3.03
C GLY A 117 -5.69 -31.35 -2.82
N MET A 118 -4.37 -31.49 -2.79
CA MET A 118 -3.44 -30.35 -2.70
C MET A 118 -3.41 -29.61 -4.04
N LYS A 119 -3.69 -28.31 -4.02
CA LYS A 119 -3.53 -27.44 -5.19
C LYS A 119 -2.48 -26.38 -4.90
N GLU A 120 -1.76 -25.99 -5.93
CA GLU A 120 -0.84 -24.86 -5.89
C GLU A 120 -1.44 -23.64 -6.57
N SER A 121 -1.26 -22.48 -5.94
CA SER A 121 -1.54 -21.17 -6.51
C SER A 121 -0.21 -20.41 -6.59
N VAL A 122 0.18 -20.06 -7.80
CA VAL A 122 1.31 -19.17 -8.05
C VAL A 122 0.77 -17.74 -8.06
N PHE A 123 1.45 -16.82 -7.39
CA PHE A 123 1.07 -15.41 -7.27
C PHE A 123 0.83 -14.74 -8.63
N TYR A 124 1.53 -15.21 -9.66
CA TYR A 124 1.31 -14.80 -11.05
C TYR A 124 1.63 -15.96 -12.02
N ARG A 125 0.70 -16.28 -12.92
CA ARG A 125 0.81 -17.35 -13.94
C ARG A 125 0.68 -16.82 -15.38
N GLY A 126 1.28 -15.68 -15.71
CA GLY A 126 1.19 -15.15 -17.07
C GLY A 126 2.37 -14.30 -17.50
N PRO A 127 2.53 -14.02 -18.79
CA PRO A 127 3.31 -12.88 -19.25
C PRO A 127 2.61 -11.58 -18.82
N PHE A 128 3.36 -10.48 -18.67
CA PHE A 128 2.75 -9.14 -18.66
C PHE A 128 2.28 -8.81 -20.09
N ILE A 129 1.18 -9.42 -20.52
CA ILE A 129 0.61 -9.18 -21.84
C ILE A 129 0.04 -7.76 -21.82
N ARG A 130 0.56 -6.90 -22.71
CA ARG A 130 -0.03 -5.58 -22.95
C ARG A 130 -1.45 -5.79 -23.44
N LYS A 131 -2.44 -5.41 -22.64
CA LYS A 131 -3.82 -5.38 -23.09
C LYS A 131 -4.02 -4.08 -23.87
N ASP A 132 -3.98 -4.17 -25.19
CA ASP A 132 -4.24 -3.02 -26.08
C ASP A 132 -5.67 -2.50 -25.96
N LYS A 133 -6.58 -3.28 -25.38
CA LYS A 133 -7.96 -2.89 -25.11
C LYS A 133 -8.15 -2.65 -23.61
N PRO A 134 -8.65 -1.47 -23.19
CA PRO A 134 -8.96 -1.22 -21.80
C PRO A 134 -10.02 -2.22 -21.32
N ASN A 135 -9.82 -2.77 -20.13
CA ASN A 135 -10.73 -3.78 -19.54
C ASN A 135 -12.09 -3.17 -19.11
N VAL A 136 -12.24 -1.85 -19.26
CA VAL A 136 -13.42 -1.05 -18.95
C VAL A 136 -13.68 -0.12 -20.13
N PRO A 137 -14.94 0.05 -20.59
CA PRO A 137 -15.29 1.01 -21.65
C PRO A 137 -14.90 2.46 -21.35
N GLN A 138 -14.63 2.77 -20.08
CA GLN A 138 -14.31 4.10 -19.60
C GLN A 138 -13.11 4.04 -18.65
N ALA A 139 -11.91 4.28 -19.19
CA ALA A 139 -10.69 4.48 -18.39
C ALA A 139 -10.68 5.87 -17.70
N ASP A 140 -11.44 6.83 -18.23
CA ASP A 140 -11.55 8.21 -17.72
C ASP A 140 -12.58 8.39 -16.61
N ILE A 141 -13.38 7.36 -16.31
CA ILE A 141 -14.14 7.37 -15.07
C ILE A 141 -13.13 7.11 -13.96
N LEU A 142 -12.66 8.20 -13.34
CA LEU A 142 -12.07 8.13 -12.01
C LEU A 142 -12.98 7.23 -11.18
N PRO A 143 -12.48 6.14 -10.55
CA PRO A 143 -13.30 5.38 -9.65
C PRO A 143 -13.91 6.40 -8.71
N ALA A 144 -15.24 6.46 -8.67
CA ALA A 144 -15.92 7.21 -7.65
C ALA A 144 -15.46 6.55 -6.36
N TYR A 145 -14.40 7.07 -5.77
CA TYR A 145 -14.05 6.76 -4.41
C TYR A 145 -15.37 7.03 -3.72
N LYS A 146 -16.01 5.99 -3.18
CA LYS A 146 -16.97 6.19 -2.12
C LYS A 146 -16.14 6.82 -1.01
N ARG A 147 -15.87 8.13 -1.13
CA ARG A 147 -15.58 9.04 -0.03
C ARG A 147 -16.61 8.62 0.97
N TYR A 148 -16.18 7.99 2.04
CA TYR A 148 -17.01 7.41 3.08
C TYR A 148 -18.38 8.10 3.17
N ASP A 149 -19.36 7.60 2.40
CA ASP A 149 -20.68 8.26 2.25
C ASP A 149 -21.49 8.16 3.56
N ARG A 150 -20.89 7.49 4.53
CA ARG A 150 -21.31 7.49 5.91
C ARG A 150 -20.48 8.58 6.59
N PRO A 151 -20.98 9.81 6.73
CA PRO A 151 -20.36 10.77 7.63
C PRO A 151 -20.11 10.08 8.97
N ASN A 152 -18.94 10.30 9.56
CA ASN A 152 -18.62 9.84 10.91
C ASN A 152 -19.81 10.18 11.81
N ARG A 153 -20.56 9.17 12.27
CA ARG A 153 -21.85 9.38 12.96
C ARG A 153 -21.70 10.27 14.18
N ILE A 154 -20.59 10.14 14.91
CA ILE A 154 -20.23 11.02 16.04
C ILE A 154 -20.04 12.47 15.57
N ALA A 155 -19.24 12.71 14.53
CA ALA A 155 -19.00 14.06 14.02
C ALA A 155 -20.27 14.71 13.45
N ALA A 156 -21.19 13.93 12.88
CA ALA A 156 -22.51 14.43 12.47
C ALA A 156 -23.37 14.81 13.68
N LYS A 157 -23.28 14.07 14.80
CA LYS A 157 -24.08 14.31 16.01
C LYS A 157 -23.55 15.43 16.89
N LEU A 158 -22.24 15.57 17.01
CA LEU A 158 -21.63 16.75 17.64
C LEU A 158 -22.01 18.03 16.87
N ARG A 159 -22.14 17.95 15.54
CA ARG A 159 -22.63 19.06 14.72
C ARG A 159 -24.12 19.34 14.89
N SER A 160 -24.97 18.33 15.13
CA SER A 160 -26.40 18.54 15.32
C SER A 160 -26.75 19.14 16.69
N LYS A 161 -25.85 19.05 17.68
CA LYS A 161 -26.05 19.64 19.03
C LYS A 161 -27.38 19.23 19.69
N THR A 162 -27.85 18.02 19.38
CA THR A 162 -29.14 17.49 19.86
C THR A 162 -28.90 16.27 20.72
N CYS A 163 -29.49 16.24 21.91
CA CYS A 163 -29.45 15.07 22.79
C CYS A 163 -30.25 13.90 22.17
N GLU A 164 -29.66 12.70 22.10
CA GLU A 164 -30.33 11.51 21.55
C GLU A 164 -31.33 10.85 22.53
N LEU A 165 -31.36 11.30 23.80
CA LEU A 165 -32.31 10.82 24.81
C LEU A 165 -33.52 11.74 24.94
N CYS A 166 -33.30 12.99 25.30
CA CYS A 166 -34.40 13.94 25.54
C CYS A 166 -34.78 14.77 24.31
N GLY A 167 -34.00 14.72 23.22
CA GLY A 167 -34.27 15.47 22.00
C GLY A 167 -33.99 16.99 22.08
N GLN A 168 -33.55 17.50 23.23
CA GLN A 168 -33.27 18.93 23.40
C GLN A 168 -32.02 19.38 22.64
N TYR A 169 -32.05 20.62 22.14
CA TYR A 169 -30.88 21.28 21.57
C TYR A 169 -30.00 21.87 22.70
N THR A 170 -28.73 21.49 22.72
CA THR A 170 -27.76 21.93 23.73
C THR A 170 -26.40 22.16 23.09
N ASN A 171 -25.74 23.26 23.45
CA ASN A 171 -24.41 23.56 22.93
C ASN A 171 -23.32 22.61 23.44
N ASP A 172 -23.50 22.08 24.65
CA ASP A 172 -22.53 21.23 25.34
C ASP A 172 -23.00 19.77 25.35
N VAL A 173 -22.75 19.07 24.25
CA VAL A 173 -23.11 17.64 24.12
C VAL A 173 -21.94 16.76 24.55
N GLU A 174 -22.21 15.83 25.46
CA GLU A 174 -21.27 14.86 25.98
C GLU A 174 -21.50 13.48 25.32
N ILE A 175 -20.43 12.68 25.17
CA ILE A 175 -20.51 11.35 24.57
C ILE A 175 -20.43 10.30 25.67
N HIS A 176 -21.53 9.62 25.94
CA HIS A 176 -21.55 8.42 26.75
C HIS A 176 -21.09 7.22 25.92
N GLN A 177 -20.12 6.44 26.41
CA GLN A 177 -19.56 5.30 25.70
C GLN A 177 -19.47 4.04 26.57
N VAL A 178 -19.91 2.91 26.01
CA VAL A 178 -19.86 1.60 26.67
C VAL A 178 -18.86 0.66 26.00
N LYS A 179 -18.26 -0.25 26.78
CA LYS A 179 -17.22 -1.17 26.28
C LYS A 179 -17.77 -2.18 25.26
N ARG A 180 -18.94 -2.78 25.54
CA ARG A 180 -19.58 -3.81 24.71
C ARG A 180 -21.10 -3.58 24.69
N LEU A 181 -21.75 -3.85 23.55
CA LEU A 181 -23.22 -3.76 23.46
C LEU A 181 -23.92 -4.92 24.20
N LYS A 182 -23.26 -6.08 24.23
CA LYS A 182 -23.79 -7.30 24.87
C LYS A 182 -23.84 -7.21 26.40
N SER A 183 -23.25 -6.17 27.01
CA SER A 183 -23.26 -5.98 28.45
C SER A 183 -24.43 -5.12 28.94
N LEU A 184 -25.26 -4.60 28.03
CA LEU A 184 -26.45 -3.82 28.38
C LEU A 184 -27.63 -4.75 28.58
N SER A 185 -28.38 -4.56 29.67
CA SER A 185 -29.59 -5.37 29.96
C SER A 185 -30.79 -4.89 29.13
N GLY A 186 -30.82 -3.62 28.76
CA GLY A 186 -31.95 -3.01 28.03
C GLY A 186 -33.07 -2.55 28.97
N GLU A 187 -32.79 -2.46 30.26
CA GLU A 187 -33.74 -2.03 31.27
C GLU A 187 -33.93 -0.51 31.21
N TYR A 188 -32.82 0.22 31.04
CA TYR A 188 -32.84 1.67 30.97
C TYR A 188 -33.09 2.19 29.56
N GLU A 189 -33.75 3.34 29.47
CA GLU A 189 -34.12 3.93 28.17
C GLU A 189 -32.90 4.23 27.30
N TRP A 190 -31.79 4.64 27.91
CA TRP A 190 -30.54 4.87 27.19
C TRP A 190 -29.93 3.59 26.62
N GLU A 191 -30.05 2.47 27.32
CA GLU A 191 -29.60 1.16 26.83
C GLU A 191 -30.44 0.70 25.64
N LYS A 192 -31.77 0.86 25.71
CA LYS A 192 -32.69 0.53 24.62
C LYS A 192 -32.34 1.32 23.35
N VAL A 193 -32.04 2.61 23.49
CA VAL A 193 -31.60 3.45 22.37
C VAL A 193 -30.26 2.99 21.78
N MET A 194 -29.30 2.57 22.62
CA MET A 194 -28.01 2.05 22.16
C MET A 194 -28.13 0.68 21.47
N LEU A 195 -28.95 -0.22 22.01
CA LEU A 195 -29.23 -1.54 21.45
C LEU A 195 -29.99 -1.46 20.12
N LYS A 196 -31.06 -0.65 20.06
CA LYS A 196 -31.85 -0.39 18.84
C LYS A 196 -30.96 0.13 17.70
N ASN A 197 -30.07 1.06 18.03
CA ASN A 197 -29.18 1.67 17.05
C ASN A 197 -27.91 0.83 16.77
N ARG A 198 -27.66 -0.21 17.55
CA ARG A 198 -26.43 -1.03 17.53
C ARG A 198 -25.15 -0.17 17.62
N ARG A 199 -25.14 0.83 18.50
CA ARG A 199 -24.02 1.78 18.69
C ARG A 199 -23.50 1.76 20.12
N LYS A 200 -22.18 1.75 20.28
CA LYS A 200 -21.49 1.83 21.58
C LYS A 200 -21.36 3.26 22.14
N THR A 201 -21.83 4.26 21.41
CA THR A 201 -21.74 5.67 21.77
C THR A 201 -23.10 6.34 21.65
N LEU A 202 -23.38 7.24 22.57
CA LEU A 202 -24.63 7.99 22.68
C LEU A 202 -24.28 9.46 22.97
N ALA A 203 -24.84 10.38 22.20
CA ALA A 203 -24.62 11.82 22.38
C ALA A 203 -25.75 12.40 23.23
N VAL A 204 -25.43 12.95 24.39
CA VAL A 204 -26.40 13.37 25.40
C VAL A 204 -26.06 14.75 25.97
N CYS A 205 -27.06 15.46 26.51
CA CYS A 205 -26.80 16.69 27.26
C CYS A 205 -26.21 16.36 28.66
N PRO A 206 -25.62 17.34 29.38
CA PRO A 206 -24.96 17.08 30.66
C PRO A 206 -25.94 16.65 31.77
N ALA A 207 -27.23 16.98 31.64
CA ALA A 207 -28.27 16.50 32.54
C ALA A 207 -28.50 14.99 32.36
N CYS A 208 -28.77 14.55 31.12
CA CYS A 208 -28.94 13.13 30.80
C CYS A 208 -27.65 12.34 31.00
N HIS A 209 -26.47 12.93 30.81
CA HIS A 209 -25.21 12.25 31.09
C HIS A 209 -25.06 11.93 32.58
N ARG A 210 -25.39 12.89 33.45
CA ARG A 210 -25.41 12.67 34.91
C ARG A 210 -26.45 11.63 35.33
N GLU A 211 -27.62 11.59 34.69
CA GLU A 211 -28.64 10.56 34.97
C GLU A 211 -28.17 9.15 34.59
N ILE A 212 -27.34 9.01 33.56
CA ILE A 212 -26.77 7.71 33.19
C ILE A 212 -25.76 7.26 34.25
N HIS A 213 -24.82 8.13 34.64
CA HIS A 213 -23.80 7.81 35.65
C HIS A 213 -24.34 7.76 37.09
N GLY A 214 -25.50 8.38 37.35
CA GLY A 214 -26.18 8.32 38.65
C GLY A 214 -27.03 7.06 38.85
N LYS A 215 -27.12 6.20 37.83
CA LYS A 215 -27.84 4.92 37.85
C LYS A 215 -26.92 3.69 37.71
N ASP A 216 -25.63 3.90 37.52
CA ASP A 216 -24.58 2.87 37.65
C ASP A 216 -24.28 2.62 39.14
#